data_AF-A0A6L9ZM44-F1
#
_entry.id   AF-A0A6L9ZM44-F1
#
_cell.length_a   1.000
_cell.length_b   1.000
_cell.length_c   1.000
_cell.angle_alpha   90.00
_cell.angle_beta   90.00
_cell.angle_gamma   90.00
#
_symmetry.space_group_name_H-M   'P 1'
#
loop_
_entity.id
_entity.type
_entity.pdbx_description
1 polymer ?
#
loop_
_entity_poly.entity_id
_entity_poly.type
_entity_poly.pdbx_seq_one_letter_code
_entity_poly.pdbx_strand_id
1 'polypeptide(L)'
;KSGPTEVRGYRGQTSTARVGVEQNNGYDLGFTWNGNEYELVADLQFWQQAWSVDRFISMVTQRYAYSTVVNETAKQGFQVTEQQKNKDGSIRLVVQRWSA
;
A
#
# COMPACT_ATOMS: atom_id res chain seq x y z
N LYS A 1 -5.55 5.93 -10.25
CA LYS A 1 -6.92 5.88 -10.83
C LYS A 1 -7.75 4.94 -9.95
N SER A 2 -8.97 5.31 -9.55
CA SER A 2 -9.84 4.45 -8.74
C SER A 2 -10.90 3.82 -9.64
N GLY A 3 -10.91 2.49 -9.75
CA GLY A 3 -11.80 1.74 -10.63
C GLY A 3 -11.09 0.53 -11.25
N PRO A 4 -11.83 -0.49 -11.74
CA PRO A 4 -11.25 -1.65 -12.42
C PRO A 4 -10.29 -1.17 -13.51
N THR A 5 -9.03 -1.56 -13.41
CA THR A 5 -7.96 -1.20 -14.34
C THR A 5 -7.32 -2.50 -14.80
N GLU A 6 -7.04 -2.59 -16.10
CA GLU A 6 -6.30 -3.72 -16.65
C GLU A 6 -4.82 -3.58 -16.31
N VAL A 7 -4.25 -4.63 -15.71
CA VAL A 7 -2.82 -4.77 -15.46
C VAL A 7 -2.24 -5.62 -16.58
N ARG A 8 -1.31 -5.06 -17.34
CA ARG A 8 -0.65 -5.73 -18.46
C ARG A 8 0.52 -6.60 -17.98
N GLY A 9 0.51 -7.88 -18.35
CA GLY A 9 1.54 -8.87 -18.07
C GLY A 9 2.19 -9.41 -19.35
N TYR A 10 2.93 -10.52 -19.23
CA TYR A 10 3.66 -11.11 -20.34
C TYR A 10 2.77 -11.65 -21.47
N ARG A 11 3.23 -11.48 -22.72
CA ARG A 11 2.55 -11.93 -23.95
C ARG A 11 1.09 -11.45 -24.09
N GLY A 12 0.79 -10.25 -23.60
CA GLY A 12 -0.56 -9.69 -23.69
C GLY A 12 -1.56 -10.28 -22.71
N GLN A 13 -1.09 -11.04 -21.70
CA GLN A 13 -1.93 -11.38 -20.55
C GLN A 13 -2.36 -10.10 -19.85
N THR A 14 -3.65 -9.97 -19.56
CA THR A 14 -4.18 -8.90 -18.73
C THR A 14 -4.89 -9.50 -17.51
N SER A 15 -4.81 -8.79 -16.39
CA SER A 15 -5.57 -9.13 -15.18
C SER A 15 -6.31 -7.91 -14.67
N THR A 16 -7.52 -8.12 -14.16
CA THR A 16 -8.31 -7.03 -13.58
C THR A 16 -7.78 -6.73 -12.19
N ALA A 17 -7.30 -5.50 -12.00
CA ALA A 17 -6.96 -4.98 -10.68
C ALA A 17 -7.90 -3.85 -10.30
N ARG A 18 -8.13 -3.69 -9.00
CA ARG A 18 -8.87 -2.56 -8.45
C ARG A 18 -8.01 -1.30 -8.36
N VAL A 19 -6.70 -1.49 -8.23
CA VAL A 19 -5.69 -0.43 -8.24
C VAL A 19 -4.58 -0.87 -9.20
N GLY A 20 -4.32 -0.07 -10.23
CA GLY A 20 -3.20 -0.28 -11.17
C GLY A 20 -2.07 0.72 -10.94
N VAL A 21 -0.84 0.25 -11.10
CA VAL A 21 0.40 1.03 -11.06
C VAL A 21 1.17 0.72 -12.33
N GLU A 22 1.29 1.73 -13.19
CA GLU A 22 1.96 1.62 -14.48
C GLU A 22 3.49 1.59 -14.28
N GLN A 23 4.19 0.73 -15.02
CA GLN A 23 5.65 0.71 -15.07
C GLN A 23 6.15 1.17 -16.46
N ASN A 24 7.37 1.69 -16.53
CA ASN A 24 7.94 2.21 -17.78
C ASN A 24 8.29 1.12 -18.81
N ASN A 25 8.32 -0.15 -18.42
CA ASN A 25 8.60 -1.29 -19.28
C ASN A 25 7.34 -1.90 -19.94
N GLY A 26 6.15 -1.32 -19.70
CA GLY A 26 4.89 -1.81 -20.26
C GLY A 26 4.29 -3.03 -19.58
N TYR A 27 4.90 -3.49 -18.48
CA TYR A 27 4.37 -4.53 -17.61
C TYR A 27 3.85 -3.85 -16.35
N ASP A 28 2.55 -3.77 -16.15
CA ASP A 28 2.01 -3.06 -14.99
C ASP A 28 1.97 -3.99 -13.77
N LEU A 29 1.78 -3.41 -12.60
CA LEU A 29 1.42 -4.13 -11.39
C LEU A 29 0.12 -3.59 -10.82
N GLY A 30 -0.59 -4.38 -10.04
CA GLY A 30 -1.81 -3.89 -9.41
C GLY A 30 -2.24 -4.70 -8.20
N PHE A 31 -3.28 -4.21 -7.54
CA PHE A 31 -3.90 -4.88 -6.41
C PHE A 31 -5.33 -5.27 -6.73
N THR A 32 -5.67 -6.53 -6.51
CA THR A 32 -7.03 -7.06 -6.63
C THR A 32 -7.57 -7.46 -5.27
N TRP A 33 -8.90 -7.45 -5.13
CA TRP A 33 -9.56 -7.87 -3.89
C TRP A 33 -10.05 -9.30 -4.06
N ASN A 34 -9.58 -10.24 -3.24
CA ASN A 34 -9.95 -11.66 -3.34
C ASN A 34 -11.21 -12.04 -2.54
N GLY A 35 -11.85 -11.07 -1.86
CA GLY A 35 -12.97 -11.31 -0.95
C GLY A 35 -12.62 -11.12 0.52
N ASN A 36 -11.34 -11.22 0.88
CA ASN A 36 -10.84 -11.13 2.25
C ASN A 36 -9.70 -10.11 2.40
N GLU A 37 -8.78 -10.07 1.44
CA GLU A 37 -7.63 -9.18 1.43
C GLU A 37 -7.27 -8.71 0.02
N TYR A 38 -6.35 -7.73 -0.03
CA TYR A 38 -5.77 -7.28 -1.29
C TYR A 38 -4.56 -8.14 -1.66
N GLU A 39 -4.56 -8.66 -2.88
CA GLU A 39 -3.46 -9.42 -3.46
C GLU A 39 -2.71 -8.58 -4.50
N LEU A 40 -1.38 -8.69 -4.52
CA LEU A 40 -0.55 -8.12 -5.57
C LEU A 40 -0.59 -9.01 -6.82
N VAL A 41 -0.92 -8.40 -7.95
CA VAL A 41 -0.86 -9.01 -9.27
C VAL A 41 0.25 -8.31 -10.06
N ALA A 42 1.29 -9.05 -10.41
CA ALA A 42 2.43 -8.54 -11.17
C ALA A 42 3.16 -9.70 -11.87
N ASP A 43 3.82 -9.40 -12.98
CA ASP A 43 4.82 -10.31 -13.54
C ASP A 43 6.18 -10.07 -12.86
N LEU A 44 6.60 -11.04 -12.04
CA LEU A 44 7.84 -10.92 -11.26
C LEU A 44 9.10 -10.90 -12.13
N GLN A 45 9.05 -11.49 -13.33
CA GLN A 45 10.19 -11.46 -14.26
C GLN A 45 10.41 -10.05 -14.83
N PHE A 46 9.35 -9.23 -14.89
CA PHE A 46 9.37 -7.86 -15.38
C PHE A 46 9.16 -6.83 -14.26
N TRP A 47 9.46 -7.19 -13.02
CA TRP A 47 9.41 -6.28 -11.89
C TRP A 47 10.44 -5.15 -12.06
N GLN A 48 9.97 -3.91 -12.18
CA GLN A 48 10.82 -2.73 -12.42
C GLN A 48 10.51 -1.63 -11.41
N GLN A 49 10.67 -1.95 -10.12
CA GLN A 49 10.57 -0.99 -9.02
C GLN A 49 11.91 -0.85 -8.30
N ALA A 50 12.06 0.24 -7.54
CA ALA A 50 13.29 0.53 -6.78
C ALA A 50 13.60 -0.49 -5.66
N TRP A 51 12.63 -1.32 -5.29
CA TRP A 51 12.73 -2.26 -4.17
C TRP A 51 12.33 -3.67 -4.61
N SER A 52 12.77 -4.70 -3.89
CA SER A 52 12.24 -6.05 -4.07
C SER A 52 10.73 -6.09 -3.81
N VAL A 53 10.06 -7.10 -4.36
CA VAL A 53 8.62 -7.32 -4.18
C VAL A 53 8.26 -7.36 -2.70
N ASP A 54 8.98 -8.16 -1.90
CA ASP A 54 8.73 -8.29 -0.46
C ASP A 54 8.92 -6.96 0.28
N ARG A 55 9.95 -6.20 -0.09
CA ARG A 55 10.19 -4.89 0.53
C ARG A 55 9.09 -3.90 0.16
N PHE A 56 8.65 -3.90 -1.10
CA PHE A 56 7.53 -3.10 -1.57
C PHE A 56 6.25 -3.43 -0.79
N ILE A 57 5.87 -4.71 -0.71
CA ILE A 57 4.71 -5.17 0.07
C ILE A 57 4.84 -4.75 1.53
N SER A 58 5.99 -4.99 2.16
CA SER A 58 6.23 -4.58 3.56
C SER A 58 5.99 -3.08 3.79
N MET A 59 6.43 -2.22 2.87
CA MET A 59 6.22 -0.77 2.98
C MET A 59 4.76 -0.37 2.75
N VAL A 60 4.08 -0.99 1.78
CA VAL A 60 2.63 -0.77 1.55
C VAL A 60 1.84 -1.17 2.79
N THR A 61 2.10 -2.35 3.35
CA THR A 61 1.45 -2.85 4.57
C THR A 61 1.73 -1.94 5.77
N GLN A 62 2.97 -1.48 5.97
CA GLN A 62 3.29 -0.53 7.05
C GLN A 62 2.50 0.79 6.89
N ARG A 63 2.40 1.32 5.66
CA ARG A 63 1.65 2.55 5.39
C ARG A 63 0.14 2.39 5.53
N TYR A 64 -0.38 1.22 5.19
CA TYR A 64 -1.78 0.85 5.45
C TYR A 64 -2.05 0.82 6.95
N ALA A 65 -1.24 0.09 7.73
CA ALA A 65 -1.37 0.01 9.18
C ALA A 65 -1.30 1.40 9.84
N TYR A 66 -0.34 2.22 9.42
CA TYR A 66 -0.23 3.61 9.87
C TYR A 66 -1.53 4.40 9.60
N SER A 67 -2.02 4.37 8.36
CA SER A 67 -3.22 5.12 7.95
C SER A 67 -4.46 4.66 8.73
N THR A 68 -4.60 3.34 8.93
CA THR A 68 -5.66 2.75 9.72
C THR A 68 -5.61 3.24 11.17
N VAL A 69 -4.44 3.19 11.82
CA VAL A 69 -4.27 3.68 13.20
C VAL A 69 -4.61 5.16 13.31
N VAL A 70 -4.11 5.99 12.40
CA VAL A 70 -4.40 7.44 12.41
C VAL A 70 -5.89 7.71 12.22
N ASN A 71 -6.53 7.04 11.27
CA ASN A 71 -7.96 7.23 11.01
C ASN A 71 -8.83 6.74 12.18
N GLU A 72 -8.54 5.57 12.75
CA GLU A 72 -9.32 5.03 13.87
C GLU A 72 -9.11 5.83 15.17
N THR A 73 -7.89 6.30 15.43
CA THR A 73 -7.63 7.18 16.60
C THR A 73 -8.30 8.53 16.44
N ALA A 74 -8.31 9.12 15.24
CA ALA A 74 -9.04 10.35 14.95
C ALA A 74 -10.55 10.21 15.18
N LYS A 75 -11.17 9.10 14.76
CA LYS A 75 -12.59 8.81 15.05
C LYS A 75 -12.90 8.75 16.55
N GLN A 76 -11.92 8.39 17.37
CA GLN A 76 -12.04 8.35 18.83
C GLN A 76 -11.71 9.69 19.52
N GLY A 77 -11.49 10.75 18.74
CA GLY A 77 -11.20 12.10 19.22
C GLY A 77 -9.74 12.34 19.60
N PHE A 78 -8.83 11.41 19.28
CA PHE A 78 -7.40 11.63 19.46
C PHE A 78 -6.80 12.36 18.26
N GLN A 79 -5.77 13.15 18.50
CA GLN A 79 -4.97 13.81 17.47
C GLN A 79 -3.52 13.32 17.55
N VAL A 80 -2.87 13.12 16.40
CA VAL A 80 -1.45 12.79 16.34
C VAL A 80 -0.64 14.02 16.71
N THR A 81 0.17 13.92 17.75
CA THR A 81 1.03 15.01 18.23
C THR A 81 2.50 14.79 17.90
N GLU A 82 2.91 13.55 17.65
CA GLU A 82 4.25 13.22 17.21
C GLU A 82 4.24 12.01 16.27
N GLN A 83 5.05 12.09 15.22
CA GLN A 83 5.36 10.98 14.32
C GLN A 83 6.87 10.88 14.13
N GLN A 84 7.44 9.73 14.47
CA GLN A 84 8.87 9.47 14.31
C GLN A 84 9.09 8.18 13.51
N LYS A 85 9.99 8.24 12.53
CA LYS A 85 10.51 7.04 11.86
C LYS A 85 11.87 6.69 12.44
N ASN A 86 11.99 5.48 12.99
CA ASN A 86 13.21 4.99 13.61
C ASN A 86 14.20 4.45 12.57
N LYS A 87 15.46 4.27 12.97
CA LYS A 87 16.54 3.75 12.10
C LYS A 87 16.28 2.32 11.62
N ASP A 88 15.57 1.53 12.41
CA ASP A 88 15.13 0.17 12.05
C ASP A 88 13.93 0.15 11.08
N GLY A 89 13.39 1.33 10.75
CA GLY A 89 12.25 1.49 9.85
C GLY A 89 10.88 1.44 10.53
N SER A 90 10.81 1.23 11.84
CA SER A 90 9.54 1.31 12.59
C SER A 90 9.00 2.75 12.65
N ILE A 91 7.69 2.90 12.81
CA ILE A 91 7.01 4.19 12.96
C ILE A 91 6.42 4.26 14.37
N ARG A 92 6.82 5.27 15.14
CA ARG A 92 6.25 5.59 16.45
C ARG A 92 5.28 6.75 16.31
N LEU A 93 4.10 6.59 16.91
CA LEU A 93 3.07 7.63 16.98
C LEU A 93 2.75 7.95 18.43
N VAL A 94 2.66 9.24 18.73
CA VAL A 94 2.08 9.75 19.98
C VAL A 94 0.77 10.43 19.62
N VAL A 95 -0.30 10.03 20.31
CA VAL A 95 -1.62 10.60 20.14
C VAL A 95 -2.11 11.16 21.46
N GLN A 96 -2.86 12.27 21.41
CA GLN A 96 -3.41 12.94 22.58
C GLN A 96 -4.88 13.27 22.36
N ARG A 97 -5.65 13.27 23.46
CA ARG A 97 -7.05 13.71 23.49
C ARG A 97 -7.23 14.59 24.71
N TRP A 98 -7.85 15.75 24.53
CA TRP A 98 -8.20 16.64 25.64
C TRP A 98 -9.50 16.15 26.29
N SER A 99 -9.47 15.91 27.59
CA SER A 99 -10.66 15.81 28.42
C SER A 99 -10.84 17.14 29.15
N ALA A 100 -12.02 17.75 28.99
CA ALA A 100 -12.43 18.91 29.78
C ALA A 100 -12.64 18.54 31.25
#